data_AF-A0A1A6AC07-F1
#
_entry.id   AF-A0A1A6AC07-F1
#
_cell.length_a   1.000
_cell.length_b   1.000
_cell.length_c   1.000
_cell.angle_alpha   90.00
_cell.angle_beta   90.00
_cell.angle_gamma   90.00
#
_symmetry.space_group_name_H-M   'P 1'
#
loop_
_entity.id
_entity.type
_entity.pdbx_description
1 polymer ?
#
loop_
_entity_poly.entity_id
_entity_poly.type
_entity_poly.pdbx_seq_one_letter_code
_entity_poly.pdbx_strand_id
1 'polypeptide(L)'
;MTIRHRQRSLNITTLLLLFLSITLLLSSPLVSARRTDIPHKPTIYLARTNAHIIHLHERRADISTRQKTSTSTSKKPEYVAHPAGDLVCRPFGECEPCPRDELDQPFCFPFGNRRLLHCIPSSSAEEAAKGNHVGEVPAWEACGKVVRKERQDFWEFVTANLLFLIVALTILWARTSALATEQYRQLAARIGIPSGGWV
;
A
#
# COMPACT_ATOMS: atom_id res chain seq x y z
N MET A 1 6.43 20.84 -1.49
CA MET A 1 6.07 20.01 -2.67
C MET A 1 5.61 18.65 -2.14
N THR A 2 4.34 18.55 -1.74
CA THR A 2 3.73 17.29 -1.28
C THR A 2 3.29 16.51 -2.50
N ILE A 3 4.05 15.49 -2.87
CA ILE A 3 3.63 14.50 -3.87
C ILE A 3 2.40 13.81 -3.27
N ARG A 4 1.20 14.29 -3.60
CA ARG A 4 -0.03 13.53 -3.39
C ARG A 4 0.07 12.33 -4.32
N HIS A 5 0.66 11.24 -3.81
CA HIS A 5 0.43 9.93 -4.36
C HIS A 5 -1.07 9.71 -4.28
N ARG A 6 -1.76 9.99 -5.39
CA ARG A 6 -3.15 9.59 -5.62
C ARG A 6 -3.09 8.09 -5.88
N GLN A 7 -2.74 7.33 -4.84
CA GLN A 7 -2.84 5.90 -4.77
C GLN A 7 -4.33 5.64 -4.89
N ARG A 8 -4.81 5.46 -6.13
CA ARG A 8 -6.07 4.77 -6.38
C ARG A 8 -5.85 3.46 -5.66
N SER A 9 -6.48 3.32 -4.50
CA SER A 9 -6.67 2.04 -3.83
C SER A 9 -7.26 1.14 -4.90
N LEU A 10 -6.40 0.39 -5.59
CA LEU A 10 -6.81 -0.76 -6.34
C LEU A 10 -7.31 -1.67 -5.24
N ASN A 11 -8.63 -1.72 -5.09
CA ASN A 11 -9.27 -2.43 -4.00
C ASN A 11 -8.63 -3.82 -3.92
N ILE A 12 -8.06 -4.17 -2.77
CA ILE A 12 -7.36 -5.44 -2.54
C ILE A 12 -8.22 -6.63 -3.00
N THR A 13 -9.55 -6.48 -2.90
CA THR A 13 -10.55 -7.42 -3.44
C THR A 13 -10.44 -7.65 -4.95
N THR A 14 -10.22 -6.61 -5.75
CA THR A 14 -10.02 -6.74 -7.21
C THR A 14 -8.73 -7.47 -7.56
N LEU A 15 -7.66 -7.24 -6.79
CA LEU A 15 -6.40 -7.97 -6.93
C LEU A 15 -6.58 -9.44 -6.57
N LEU A 16 -7.24 -9.74 -5.45
CA LEU A 16 -7.53 -11.11 -5.03
C LEU A 16 -8.42 -11.86 -6.02
N LEU A 17 -9.45 -11.20 -6.59
CA LEU A 17 -10.31 -11.81 -7.60
C LEU A 17 -9.57 -12.07 -8.91
N LEU A 18 -8.72 -11.15 -9.35
CA LEU A 18 -7.84 -11.38 -10.50
C LEU A 18 -6.89 -12.55 -10.22
N PHE A 19 -6.30 -12.62 -9.03
CA PHE A 19 -5.44 -13.73 -8.62
C PHE A 19 -6.17 -15.07 -8.63
N LEU A 20 -7.36 -15.13 -8.03
CA LEU A 20 -8.18 -16.34 -8.00
C LEU A 20 -8.56 -16.79 -9.42
N SER A 21 -8.89 -15.84 -10.30
CA SER A 21 -9.23 -16.14 -11.69
C SER A 21 -8.03 -16.67 -12.48
N ILE A 22 -6.82 -16.11 -12.27
CA ILE A 22 -5.59 -16.55 -12.91
C ILE A 22 -5.18 -17.93 -12.41
N THR A 23 -5.27 -18.20 -11.09
CA THR A 23 -4.97 -19.52 -10.55
C THR A 23 -5.96 -20.57 -11.05
N LEU A 24 -7.27 -20.27 -11.10
CA LEU A 24 -8.29 -21.14 -11.69
C LEU A 24 -8.04 -21.43 -13.17
N LEU A 25 -7.64 -20.43 -13.95
CA LEU A 25 -7.30 -20.59 -15.37
C LEU A 25 -6.05 -21.45 -15.58
N LEU A 26 -5.04 -21.33 -14.71
CA LEU A 26 -3.79 -22.09 -14.79
C LEU A 26 -3.91 -23.51 -14.21
N SER A 27 -4.78 -23.72 -13.21
CA SER A 27 -5.04 -25.04 -12.61
C SER A 27 -6.03 -25.86 -13.40
N SER A 28 -6.82 -25.23 -14.28
CA SER A 28 -7.62 -25.97 -15.24
C SER A 28 -6.66 -26.74 -16.13
N PRO A 29 -6.64 -28.09 -16.11
CA PRO A 29 -5.93 -28.81 -17.13
C PRO A 29 -6.54 -28.31 -18.43
N LEU A 30 -5.74 -27.67 -19.30
CA LEU A 30 -6.17 -27.36 -20.65
C LEU A 30 -6.77 -28.67 -21.15
N VAL A 31 -8.11 -28.68 -21.22
CA VAL A 31 -8.91 -29.85 -21.53
C VAL A 31 -8.22 -30.45 -22.72
N SER A 32 -7.63 -31.63 -22.48
CA SER A 32 -6.81 -32.36 -23.43
C SER A 32 -7.49 -32.23 -24.76
N ALA A 33 -6.92 -31.39 -25.63
CA ALA A 33 -7.46 -31.13 -26.94
C ALA A 33 -7.48 -32.49 -27.61
N ARG A 34 -8.67 -33.08 -27.64
CA ARG A 34 -8.95 -34.36 -28.26
C ARG A 34 -8.46 -34.20 -29.68
N ARG A 35 -7.38 -34.91 -30.00
CA ARG A 35 -6.77 -34.98 -31.33
C ARG A 35 -7.79 -35.61 -32.26
N THR A 36 -8.67 -34.79 -32.84
CA THR A 36 -9.41 -35.17 -34.04
C THR A 36 -8.55 -34.70 -35.20
N ASP A 37 -7.89 -35.66 -35.84
CA ASP A 37 -7.25 -35.47 -37.13
C ASP A 37 -8.30 -34.97 -38.14
N ILE A 38 -8.19 -33.70 -38.54
CA ILE A 38 -8.96 -33.11 -39.63
C ILE A 38 -7.98 -32.83 -40.78
N PRO A 39 -8.23 -33.35 -41.99
CA PRO A 39 -7.30 -33.23 -43.10
C PRO A 39 -7.25 -31.81 -43.66
N HIS A 40 -6.04 -31.43 -44.08
CA HIS A 40 -5.68 -30.15 -44.67
C HIS A 40 -6.63 -29.66 -45.79
N LYS A 41 -6.98 -28.37 -45.73
CA LYS A 41 -7.30 -27.54 -46.90
C LYS A 41 -6.53 -26.22 -46.84
N PRO A 42 -6.10 -25.66 -47.99
CA PRO A 42 -5.18 -24.54 -48.03
C PRO A 42 -5.87 -23.17 -47.99
N THR A 43 -5.22 -22.26 -47.25
CA THR A 43 -4.96 -20.83 -47.53
C THR A 43 -6.11 -19.89 -47.91
N ILE A 44 -6.35 -18.85 -47.10
CA ILE A 44 -6.59 -17.47 -47.58
C ILE A 44 -5.97 -16.49 -46.56
N TYR A 45 -4.99 -15.70 -47.01
CA TYR A 45 -4.47 -14.52 -46.30
C TYR A 45 -5.45 -13.35 -46.48
N LEU A 46 -5.83 -12.69 -45.39
CA LEU A 46 -6.40 -11.33 -45.44
C LEU A 46 -5.50 -10.39 -44.63
N ALA A 47 -4.77 -9.55 -45.37
CA ALA A 47 -4.20 -8.33 -44.85
C ALA A 47 -5.33 -7.28 -44.77
N ARG A 48 -5.55 -6.63 -43.61
CA ARG A 48 -6.21 -5.32 -43.60
C ARG A 48 -5.98 -4.48 -42.34
N THR A 49 -5.20 -3.43 -42.56
CA THR A 49 -5.36 -2.03 -42.12
C THR A 49 -5.26 -1.64 -40.64
N ASN A 50 -4.18 -0.92 -40.37
CA ASN A 50 -4.11 0.17 -39.41
C ASN A 50 -5.08 1.30 -39.80
N ALA A 51 -5.87 1.79 -38.84
CA ALA A 51 -6.54 3.09 -38.81
C ALA A 51 -6.70 3.45 -37.31
N HIS A 52 -6.03 4.46 -36.75
CA HIS A 52 -6.12 5.91 -36.93
C HIS A 52 -7.27 6.59 -36.12
N ILE A 53 -6.88 7.12 -34.94
CA ILE A 53 -7.23 8.40 -34.28
C ILE A 53 -8.67 8.66 -33.74
N ILE A 54 -8.72 9.24 -32.52
CA ILE A 54 -9.43 10.47 -32.06
C ILE A 54 -9.86 10.28 -30.57
N HIS A 55 -9.14 10.84 -29.61
CA HIS A 55 -9.35 12.16 -28.98
C HIS A 55 -10.73 12.33 -28.33
N LEU A 56 -10.81 12.20 -27.00
CA LEU A 56 -11.84 12.87 -26.22
C LEU A 56 -11.22 13.64 -25.04
N HIS A 57 -11.15 14.92 -25.32
CA HIS A 57 -10.94 16.08 -24.47
C HIS A 57 -12.00 16.11 -23.34
N GLU A 58 -11.56 16.45 -22.13
CA GLU A 58 -12.14 17.51 -21.29
C GLU A 58 -13.67 17.60 -21.15
N ARG A 59 -14.20 17.14 -20.00
CA ARG A 59 -15.33 17.80 -19.31
C ARG A 59 -15.57 17.23 -17.91
N ARG A 60 -15.10 17.93 -16.87
CA ARG A 60 -16.00 18.55 -15.86
C ARG A 60 -15.19 19.36 -14.84
N ALA A 61 -15.27 20.67 -15.03
CA ALA A 61 -15.17 21.65 -13.97
C ALA A 61 -16.49 21.65 -13.15
N ASP A 62 -16.32 22.05 -11.88
CA ASP A 62 -17.24 22.80 -11.03
C ASP A 62 -18.65 22.28 -10.74
N ILE A 63 -18.81 21.74 -9.52
CA ILE A 63 -19.94 22.10 -8.66
C ILE A 63 -19.40 22.44 -7.27
N SER A 64 -19.36 23.74 -7.01
CA SER A 64 -19.29 24.38 -5.71
C SER A 64 -20.67 24.34 -5.05
N THR A 65 -20.76 23.77 -3.84
CA THR A 65 -21.77 24.14 -2.84
C THR A 65 -21.25 23.66 -1.48
N ARG A 66 -20.57 24.52 -0.72
CA ARG A 66 -21.16 25.42 0.30
C ARG A 66 -21.91 24.64 1.37
N GLN A 67 -21.17 24.03 2.29
CA GLN A 67 -21.63 23.86 3.67
C GLN A 67 -20.68 24.65 4.57
N LYS A 68 -20.95 25.96 4.63
CA LYS A 68 -20.63 26.77 5.80
C LYS A 68 -21.63 26.37 6.87
N THR A 69 -21.19 25.54 7.81
CA THR A 69 -21.80 25.47 9.14
C THR A 69 -20.78 26.02 10.12
N SER A 70 -20.94 27.32 10.40
CA SER A 70 -20.91 27.88 11.76
C SER A 70 -21.52 26.86 12.74
N THR A 71 -21.05 26.61 13.96
CA THR A 71 -20.42 27.49 14.93
C THR A 71 -20.12 26.62 16.14
N SER A 72 -18.87 26.56 16.59
CA SER A 72 -18.56 26.40 18.00
C SER A 72 -17.24 27.13 18.24
N THR A 73 -17.34 28.42 18.51
CA THR A 73 -16.24 29.26 19.01
C THR A 73 -15.88 28.80 20.42
N SER A 74 -15.27 27.61 20.52
CA SER A 74 -14.33 27.36 21.60
C SER A 74 -13.13 28.23 21.26
N LYS A 75 -12.98 29.36 21.97
CA LYS A 75 -11.82 30.25 21.82
C LYS A 75 -10.57 29.44 22.11
N LYS A 76 -9.97 28.92 21.05
CA LYS A 76 -8.67 28.28 21.11
C LYS A 76 -7.67 29.34 21.59
N PRO A 77 -6.82 29.04 22.59
CA PRO A 77 -5.84 29.99 23.06
C PRO A 77 -4.96 30.41 21.88
N GLU A 78 -4.80 31.73 21.74
CA GLU A 78 -3.86 32.33 20.79
C GLU A 78 -2.46 31.79 21.09
N TYR A 79 -1.76 31.37 20.05
CA TYR A 79 -0.40 30.85 20.19
C TYR A 79 0.52 31.95 20.71
N VAL A 80 1.03 31.81 21.93
CA VAL A 80 2.02 32.73 22.52
C VAL A 80 3.40 32.14 22.31
N ALA A 81 4.19 32.77 21.43
CA ALA A 81 5.59 32.44 21.27
C ALA A 81 6.38 32.93 22.49
N HIS A 82 6.84 32.03 23.35
CA HIS A 82 7.77 32.38 24.41
C HIS A 82 9.19 32.53 23.85
N PRO A 83 9.98 33.53 24.30
CA PRO A 83 11.37 33.68 23.88
C PRO A 83 12.17 32.46 24.32
N ALA A 84 12.88 31.84 23.38
CA ALA A 84 13.58 30.56 23.56
C ALA A 84 14.88 30.62 24.38
N GLY A 85 15.20 31.76 25.01
CA GLY A 85 16.53 32.03 25.58
C GLY A 85 16.96 31.05 26.68
N ASP A 86 16.01 30.63 27.53
CA ASP A 86 16.32 29.92 28.78
C ASP A 86 15.57 28.58 28.92
N LEU A 87 15.04 28.01 27.84
CA LEU A 87 14.28 26.76 27.86
C LEU A 87 15.00 25.66 27.07
N VAL A 88 15.27 24.53 27.72
CA VAL A 88 15.76 23.30 27.08
C VAL A 88 14.57 22.40 26.79
N CYS A 89 14.27 22.18 25.52
CA CYS A 89 13.17 21.33 25.08
C CYS A 89 13.64 19.93 24.69
N ARG A 90 12.90 18.91 25.13
CA ARG A 90 13.11 17.50 24.76
C ARG A 90 11.86 16.92 24.11
N PRO A 91 12.01 16.10 23.07
CA PRO A 91 10.87 15.46 22.42
C PRO A 91 10.23 14.43 23.35
N PHE A 92 8.91 14.49 23.49
CA PHE A 92 8.13 13.59 24.33
C PHE A 92 7.15 12.71 23.54
N GLY A 93 6.66 13.21 22.40
CA GLY A 93 5.68 12.51 21.56
C GLY A 93 6.23 11.95 20.26
N GLU A 94 5.47 11.04 19.66
CA GLU A 94 5.66 10.64 18.26
C GLU A 94 5.32 11.80 17.31
N CYS A 95 5.86 11.72 16.11
CA CYS A 95 5.54 12.64 15.02
C CYS A 95 4.14 12.34 14.48
N GLU A 96 3.24 13.30 14.54
CA GLU A 96 1.86 13.16 14.08
C GLU A 96 1.52 14.18 12.98
N PRO A 97 0.59 13.86 12.07
CA PRO A 97 0.15 14.82 11.06
C PRO A 97 -0.57 16.00 11.72
N CYS A 98 -0.29 17.21 11.26
CA CYS A 98 -1.00 18.38 11.74
C CYS A 98 -2.49 18.30 11.37
N PRO A 99 -3.38 18.73 12.27
CA PRO A 99 -4.80 18.82 11.96
C PRO A 99 -5.03 19.93 10.92
N ARG A 100 -6.15 19.83 10.19
CA ARG A 100 -6.38 20.65 8.98
C ARG A 100 -6.52 22.14 9.27
N ASP A 101 -6.98 22.48 10.46
CA ASP A 101 -7.21 23.82 10.99
C ASP A 101 -5.95 24.49 11.55
N GLU A 102 -4.84 23.77 11.67
CA GLU A 102 -3.57 24.28 12.23
C GLU A 102 -2.40 24.12 11.27
N LEU A 103 -2.69 23.72 10.03
CA LEU A 103 -1.65 23.41 9.05
C LEU A 103 -0.83 24.65 8.65
N ASP A 104 -1.38 25.83 8.88
CA ASP A 104 -0.79 27.16 8.68
C ASP A 104 0.03 27.66 9.88
N GLN A 105 0.09 26.89 10.98
CA GLN A 105 0.89 27.26 12.15
C GLN A 105 2.37 26.94 11.94
N PRO A 106 3.29 27.74 12.52
CA PRO A 106 4.73 27.60 12.26
C PRO A 106 5.30 26.24 12.66
N PHE A 107 4.76 25.59 13.69
CA PHE A 107 5.19 24.24 14.11
C PHE A 107 4.77 23.13 13.13
N CYS A 108 4.02 23.45 12.08
CA CYS A 108 3.69 22.49 11.03
C CYS A 108 4.59 22.63 9.80
N PHE A 109 5.34 23.73 9.63
CA PHE A 109 6.17 23.94 8.44
C PHE A 109 7.58 23.38 8.59
N PRO A 110 8.19 22.81 7.53
CA PRO A 110 7.66 22.63 6.16
C PRO A 110 6.93 21.30 5.90
N PHE A 111 6.92 20.38 6.86
CA PHE A 111 6.55 18.98 6.62
C PHE A 111 5.05 18.68 6.73
N GLY A 112 4.30 19.54 7.41
CA GLY A 112 2.90 19.33 7.75
C GLY A 112 2.67 18.34 8.90
N ASN A 113 3.73 18.03 9.66
CA ASN A 113 3.68 17.14 10.83
C ASN A 113 4.24 17.87 12.06
N ARG A 114 3.72 17.54 13.23
CA ARG A 114 4.11 18.11 14.53
C ARG A 114 4.40 17.02 15.55
N ARG A 115 5.22 17.32 16.55
CA ARG A 115 5.40 16.48 17.74
C ARG A 115 5.41 17.31 19.01
N LEU A 116 5.00 16.69 20.12
CA LEU A 116 4.95 17.32 21.43
C LEU A 116 6.35 17.35 22.06
N LEU A 117 6.71 18.50 22.61
CA LEU A 117 7.92 18.79 23.35
C LEU A 117 7.59 19.05 24.83
N HIS A 118 8.47 18.63 25.72
CA HIS A 118 8.55 19.16 27.07
C HIS A 118 9.73 20.10 27.17
N CYS A 119 9.44 21.37 27.51
CA CYS A 119 10.45 22.39 27.74
C CYS A 119 10.61 22.62 29.24
N ILE A 120 11.85 22.60 29.70
CA ILE A 120 12.24 22.90 31.08
C ILE A 120 13.17 24.12 31.10
N PRO A 121 13.08 24.99 32.13
CA PRO A 121 14.07 26.06 32.30
C PRO A 121 15.49 25.47 32.40
N SER A 122 16.46 26.07 31.72
CA SER A 122 17.88 25.67 31.75
C SER A 122 18.43 25.62 33.18
N SER A 123 17.99 26.53 34.06
CA SER A 123 18.35 26.56 35.48
C SER A 123 17.88 25.33 36.26
N SER A 124 16.81 24.69 35.80
CA SER A 124 16.21 23.51 36.43
C SER A 124 16.57 22.18 35.74
N ALA A 125 17.40 22.23 34.70
CA ALA A 125 17.75 21.04 33.92
C ALA A 125 18.45 19.95 34.76
N GLU A 126 19.26 20.36 35.74
CA GLU A 126 19.93 19.45 36.68
C GLU A 126 18.98 18.83 37.70
N GLU A 127 17.94 19.56 38.11
CA GLU A 127 16.91 19.07 39.04
C GLU A 127 15.95 18.09 38.35
N ALA A 128 15.58 18.39 37.10
CA ALA A 128 14.82 17.48 36.25
C ALA A 128 15.60 16.17 36.00
N ALA A 129 16.93 16.22 35.87
CA ALA A 129 17.77 15.02 35.75
C ALA A 129 17.76 14.15 37.03
N LYS A 130 17.50 14.76 38.20
CA LYS A 130 17.35 14.07 39.49
C LYS A 130 15.93 13.56 39.75
N GLY A 131 15.00 13.73 38.79
CA GLY A 131 13.64 13.21 38.86
C GLY A 131 12.63 14.13 39.56
N ASN A 132 12.97 15.39 39.82
CA ASN A 132 12.00 16.37 40.32
C ASN A 132 11.19 16.96 39.15
N HIS A 133 9.86 16.99 39.28
CA HIS A 133 8.96 17.59 38.30
C HIS A 133 9.06 19.12 38.35
N VAL A 134 9.96 19.70 37.58
CA VAL A 134 10.12 21.15 37.49
C VAL A 134 9.30 21.70 36.34
N GLY A 135 8.16 22.34 36.66
CA GLY A 135 7.42 23.26 35.80
C GLY A 135 7.49 23.04 34.28
N GLU A 136 7.23 21.82 33.82
CA GLU A 136 7.39 21.47 32.40
C GLU A 136 6.32 22.16 31.56
N VAL A 137 6.74 22.90 30.53
CA VAL A 137 5.82 23.58 29.62
C VAL A 137 5.66 22.74 28.34
N PRO A 138 4.44 22.32 27.96
CA PRO A 138 4.21 21.62 26.71
C PRO A 138 4.37 22.58 25.53
N ALA A 139 5.17 22.18 24.56
CA ALA A 139 5.38 22.95 23.32
C ALA A 139 5.25 22.03 22.09
N TRP A 140 5.14 22.63 20.91
CA TRP A 140 5.04 21.89 19.64
C TRP A 140 6.18 22.27 18.71
N GLU A 141 6.76 21.28 18.04
CA GLU A 141 7.73 21.51 16.97
C GLU A 141 7.37 20.76 15.69
N ALA A 142 7.90 21.27 14.58
CA ALA A 142 7.81 20.61 13.30
C ALA A 142 8.68 19.35 13.29
N CYS A 143 8.16 18.28 12.72
CA CYS A 143 8.87 17.02 12.62
C CYS A 143 8.78 16.46 11.20
N GLY A 144 9.82 15.73 10.77
CA GLY A 144 9.88 15.15 9.43
C GLY A 144 9.03 13.90 9.26
N LYS A 145 9.36 12.84 10.02
CA LYS A 145 8.98 11.45 9.70
C LYS A 145 7.93 10.88 10.65
N VAL A 146 6.75 10.51 10.12
CA VAL A 146 5.66 9.88 10.87
C VAL A 146 5.85 8.36 10.86
N VAL A 147 6.58 7.82 11.85
CA VAL A 147 6.97 6.40 11.95
C VAL A 147 5.78 5.46 11.87
N ARG A 148 4.67 5.81 12.53
CA ARG A 148 3.45 4.98 12.56
C ARG A 148 2.86 4.77 11.15
N LYS A 149 2.86 5.83 10.33
CA LYS A 149 2.30 5.78 8.98
C LYS A 149 3.20 4.98 8.04
N GLU A 150 4.50 5.25 8.09
CA GLU A 150 5.45 4.53 7.24
C GLU A 150 5.53 3.05 7.56
N ARG A 151 5.35 2.66 8.82
CA ARG A 151 5.29 1.25 9.20
C ARG A 151 4.13 0.54 8.51
N GLN A 152 2.98 1.19 8.42
CA GLN A 152 1.82 0.64 7.70
C GLN A 152 2.12 0.51 6.21
N ASP A 153 2.68 1.56 5.59
CA ASP A 153 3.06 1.55 4.18
C ASP A 153 4.12 0.47 3.88
N PHE A 154 5.05 0.24 4.80
CA PHE A 154 6.06 -0.83 4.72
C PHE A 154 5.42 -2.22 4.73
N TRP A 155 4.46 -2.47 5.62
CA TRP A 155 3.77 -3.76 5.68
C TRP A 155 2.88 -4.00 4.46
N GLU A 156 2.27 -2.97 3.88
CA GLU A 156 1.55 -3.08 2.60
C GLU A 156 2.51 -3.57 1.50
N PHE A 157 3.70 -2.97 1.40
CA PHE A 157 4.71 -3.40 0.43
C PHE A 157 5.19 -4.84 0.67
N VAL A 158 5.52 -5.20 1.93
CA VAL A 158 6.01 -6.54 2.27
C VAL A 158 4.95 -7.61 1.97
N THR A 159 3.70 -7.37 2.37
CA THR A 159 2.60 -8.34 2.14
C THR A 159 2.29 -8.52 0.66
N ALA A 160 2.37 -7.46 -0.15
CA ALA A 160 2.21 -7.57 -1.60
C ALA A 160 3.31 -8.44 -2.25
N ASN A 161 4.58 -8.26 -1.87
CA ASN A 161 5.67 -9.09 -2.38
C ASN A 161 5.57 -10.55 -1.91
N LEU A 162 5.18 -10.77 -0.65
CA LEU A 162 4.95 -12.12 -0.12
C LEU A 162 3.83 -12.84 -0.89
N LEU A 163 2.76 -12.13 -1.26
CA LEU A 163 1.69 -12.67 -2.09
C LEU A 163 2.21 -13.11 -3.46
N PHE A 164 3.00 -12.28 -4.14
CA PHE A 164 3.62 -12.66 -5.43
C PHE A 164 4.53 -13.89 -5.31
N LEU A 165 5.31 -13.97 -4.23
CA LEU A 165 6.17 -15.12 -3.96
C LEU A 165 5.34 -16.42 -3.80
N ILE A 166 4.28 -16.37 -2.98
CA ILE A 166 3.39 -17.52 -2.77
C ILE A 166 2.79 -17.96 -4.12
N VAL A 167 2.34 -17.02 -4.94
CA VAL A 167 1.73 -17.37 -6.23
C VAL A 167 2.76 -18.00 -7.17
N ALA A 168 3.97 -17.44 -7.27
CA ALA A 168 5.04 -18.04 -8.05
C ALA A 168 5.37 -19.48 -7.59
N LEU A 169 5.42 -19.71 -6.28
CA LEU A 169 5.64 -21.04 -5.71
C LEU A 169 4.48 -22.01 -6.01
N THR A 170 3.22 -21.55 -5.92
CA THR A 170 2.07 -22.40 -6.27
C THR A 170 2.07 -22.79 -7.74
N ILE A 171 2.37 -21.87 -8.66
CA ILE A 171 2.47 -22.15 -10.10
C ILE A 171 3.62 -23.14 -10.36
N LEU A 172 4.77 -22.91 -9.73
CA LEU A 172 5.92 -23.81 -9.86
C LEU A 172 5.57 -25.22 -9.36
N TRP A 173 4.92 -25.32 -8.20
CA TRP A 173 4.50 -26.59 -7.62
C TRP A 173 3.44 -27.32 -8.46
N ALA A 174 2.45 -26.60 -8.98
CA ALA A 174 1.45 -27.16 -9.89
C ALA A 174 2.11 -27.71 -11.18
N ARG A 175 3.08 -26.97 -11.72
CA ARG A 175 3.80 -27.38 -12.92
C ARG A 175 4.71 -28.59 -12.67
N THR A 176 5.45 -28.61 -11.56
CA THR A 176 6.37 -29.71 -11.25
C THR A 176 5.61 -30.98 -10.88
N SER A 177 4.49 -30.88 -10.16
CA SER A 177 3.63 -32.02 -9.88
C SER A 177 3.04 -32.62 -11.15
N ALA A 178 2.54 -31.80 -12.09
CA ALA A 178 2.06 -32.28 -13.38
C ALA A 178 3.15 -33.04 -14.15
N LEU A 179 4.36 -32.49 -14.25
CA LEU A 179 5.50 -33.14 -14.93
C LEU A 179 5.90 -34.46 -14.26
N ALA A 180 5.91 -34.52 -12.93
CA ALA A 180 6.23 -35.74 -12.20
C ALA A 180 5.19 -36.84 -12.47
N THR A 181 3.89 -36.51 -12.50
CA THR A 181 2.84 -37.51 -12.77
C THR A 181 2.99 -38.15 -14.15
N GLU A 182 3.41 -37.41 -15.17
CA GLU A 182 3.64 -37.95 -16.51
C GLU A 182 4.87 -38.88 -16.56
N GLN A 183 5.94 -38.55 -15.83
CA GLN A 183 7.09 -39.44 -15.71
C GLN A 183 6.74 -40.74 -14.98
N TYR A 184 5.96 -40.67 -13.90
CA TYR A 184 5.45 -41.86 -13.21
C TYR A 184 4.57 -42.72 -14.14
N ARG A 185 3.71 -42.10 -14.95
CA ARG A 185 2.90 -42.81 -15.96
C ARG A 185 3.76 -43.54 -16.99
N GLN A 186 4.81 -42.89 -17.51
CA GLN A 186 5.72 -43.52 -18.46
C GLN A 186 6.49 -44.69 -17.85
N LEU A 187 6.91 -44.57 -16.59
CA LEU A 187 7.59 -45.66 -15.87
C LEU A 187 6.62 -46.83 -15.60
N ALA A 188 5.42 -46.54 -15.12
CA ALA A 188 4.39 -47.56 -14.87
C ALA A 188 4.00 -48.33 -16.14
N ALA A 189 3.89 -47.64 -17.27
CA ALA A 189 3.65 -48.27 -18.58
C ALA A 189 4.77 -49.24 -19.00
N ARG A 190 6.02 -48.97 -18.59
CA ARG A 190 7.16 -49.88 -18.85
C ARG A 190 7.22 -51.07 -17.90
N ILE A 191 6.76 -50.93 -16.66
CA ILE A 191 6.78 -52.01 -15.65
C ILE A 191 5.55 -52.91 -15.75
N GLY A 192 4.50 -52.48 -16.47
CA GLY A 192 3.30 -53.30 -16.69
C GLY A 192 2.40 -53.41 -15.45
N ILE A 193 2.48 -52.45 -14.53
CA ILE A 193 1.59 -52.43 -13.35
C ILE A 193 0.18 -52.08 -13.85
N PRO A 194 -0.80 -53.01 -13.78
CA PRO A 194 -2.16 -52.70 -14.21
C PRO A 194 -2.71 -51.61 -13.30
N SER A 195 -3.21 -50.52 -13.89
CA SER A 195 -3.98 -49.50 -13.18
C SER A 195 -5.35 -50.06 -12.77
N GLY A 196 -5.35 -51.08 -11.91
CA GLY A 196 -6.53 -51.68 -11.31
C GLY A 196 -6.85 -50.94 -10.01
N GLY A 197 -8.10 -50.47 -9.89
CA GLY A 197 -8.59 -49.80 -8.70
C GLY A 197 -8.43 -50.68 -7.46
N TRP A 198 -7.93 -50.08 -6.39
CA TRP A 198 -8.04 -50.65 -5.06
C TRP A 198 -9.50 -50.47 -4.64
N VAL A 199 -10.23 -51.60 -4.55
CA VAL A 199 -11.54 -51.70 -3.89
C VAL A 199 -11.29 -51.87 -2.39
#